data_AF-A0A0C9YD46-F1
#
_entry.id   AF-A0A0C9YD46-F1
#
_cell.length_a   1.000
_cell.length_b   1.000
_cell.length_c   1.000
_cell.angle_alpha   90.00
_cell.angle_beta   90.00
_cell.angle_gamma   90.00
#
_symmetry.space_group_name_H-M   'P 1'
#
loop_
_entity.id
_entity.type
_entity.pdbx_description
1 polymer ?
#
loop_
_entity_poly.entity_id
_entity_poly.type
_entity_poly.pdbx_seq_one_letter_code
_entity_poly.pdbx_strand_id
1 'polypeptide(L)'
;MSQSRLPRRDTVSAVKYDRQLDTLSMVQDLKALQAQLNATKDEDEQRALEEDIAGKILWFFWCGICAEADELLPKVVDHIQREGSTEVSGITWLNFKQGFGKICLVEPSVDPSDDQVHLQRIMYDAGANTSKYQLWLDARAREQAKWSGANRGIPTMDDQGTTPSTSRQTPVF
;
A
#
# COMPACT_ATOMS: atom_id res chain seq x y z
N MET A 1 -23.89 -32.78 -27.08
CA MET A 1 -22.62 -32.84 -26.30
C MET A 1 -21.97 -31.48 -26.36
N SER A 2 -22.20 -30.64 -25.36
CA SER A 2 -21.61 -29.30 -25.26
C SER A 2 -20.24 -29.40 -24.60
N GLN A 3 -19.18 -28.98 -25.31
CA GLN A 3 -17.86 -28.78 -24.70
C GLN A 3 -17.80 -27.37 -24.10
N SER A 4 -17.92 -27.29 -22.80
CA SER A 4 -17.57 -26.11 -22.00
C SER A 4 -16.05 -25.94 -22.03
N ARG A 5 -15.61 -24.83 -22.64
CA ARG A 5 -14.21 -24.41 -22.72
C ARG A 5 -13.85 -23.74 -21.38
N LEU A 6 -12.89 -24.31 -20.65
CA LEU A 6 -12.42 -23.86 -19.35
C LEU A 6 -11.92 -22.39 -19.38
N PRO A 7 -12.04 -21.65 -18.27
CA PRO A 7 -11.61 -20.26 -18.21
C PRO A 7 -10.08 -20.14 -18.29
N ARG A 8 -9.67 -19.07 -18.98
CA ARG A 8 -8.32 -18.62 -19.23
C ARG A 8 -7.60 -18.41 -17.89
N ARG A 9 -6.48 -19.10 -17.69
CA ARG A 9 -5.59 -18.87 -16.53
C ARG A 9 -5.15 -17.43 -16.52
N ASP A 10 -5.57 -16.69 -15.49
CA ASP A 10 -5.06 -15.37 -15.22
C ASP A 10 -3.55 -15.47 -15.02
N THR A 11 -2.85 -14.79 -15.91
CA THR A 11 -1.39 -14.71 -15.87
C THR A 11 -1.08 -13.80 -14.70
N VAL A 12 -0.65 -14.37 -13.57
CA VAL A 12 -0.09 -13.62 -12.45
C VAL A 12 1.01 -12.74 -13.03
N SER A 13 0.74 -11.44 -13.13
CA SER A 13 1.70 -10.48 -13.65
C SER A 13 2.93 -10.57 -12.77
N ALA A 14 4.07 -10.95 -13.36
CA ALA A 14 5.34 -10.96 -12.67
C ALA A 14 5.56 -9.57 -12.05
N VAL A 15 5.51 -9.51 -10.72
CA VAL A 15 5.70 -8.28 -9.96
C VAL A 15 7.13 -7.84 -10.21
N LYS A 16 7.29 -6.82 -11.04
CA LYS A 16 8.59 -6.26 -11.41
C LYS A 16 9.08 -5.45 -10.23
N TYR A 17 10.05 -5.97 -9.50
CA TYR A 17 10.73 -5.24 -8.45
C TYR A 17 11.97 -4.54 -9.02
N ASP A 18 12.33 -3.40 -8.45
CA ASP A 18 13.56 -2.71 -8.82
C ASP A 18 14.73 -3.36 -8.09
N ARG A 19 15.74 -3.82 -8.84
CA ARG A 19 16.93 -4.47 -8.29
C ARG A 19 17.83 -3.47 -7.55
N GLN A 20 17.61 -2.18 -7.79
CA GLN A 20 18.41 -1.10 -7.23
C GLN A 20 17.57 -0.26 -6.27
N LEU A 21 17.15 -0.87 -5.16
CA LEU A 21 16.53 -0.14 -4.06
C LEU A 21 17.52 0.85 -3.45
N ASP A 22 17.17 2.13 -3.46
CA ASP A 22 17.90 3.13 -2.68
C ASP A 22 17.56 2.98 -1.19
N THR A 23 18.30 2.09 -0.53
CA THR A 23 18.17 1.80 0.90
C THR A 23 18.26 3.05 1.76
N LEU A 24 19.10 4.03 1.39
CA LEU A 24 19.25 5.26 2.17
C LEU A 24 18.02 6.15 2.05
N SER A 25 17.52 6.33 0.83
CA SER A 25 16.27 7.06 0.60
C SER A 25 15.11 6.42 1.34
N MET A 26 14.96 5.10 1.28
CA MET A 26 13.89 4.40 1.99
C MET A 26 13.97 4.51 3.51
N VAL A 27 15.17 4.45 4.08
CA VAL A 27 15.36 4.63 5.52
C VAL A 27 14.99 6.06 5.95
N GLN A 28 15.28 7.06 5.11
CA GLN A 28 14.88 8.45 5.38
C GLN A 28 13.36 8.61 5.31
N ASP A 29 12.70 8.04 4.29
CA ASP A 29 11.25 8.03 4.17
C ASP A 29 10.58 7.40 5.40
N LEU A 30 11.04 6.21 5.80
CA LEU A 30 10.51 5.51 6.97
C LEU A 30 10.68 6.32 8.25
N LYS A 31 11.82 7.01 8.43
CA LYS A 31 12.02 7.92 9.57
C LYS A 31 11.06 9.10 9.53
N ALA A 32 10.79 9.66 8.36
CA ALA A 32 9.85 10.77 8.21
C ALA A 32 8.42 10.34 8.56
N LEU A 33 7.96 9.19 8.04
CA LEU A 33 6.65 8.62 8.37
C LEU A 33 6.54 8.28 9.86
N GLN A 34 7.59 7.72 10.46
CA GLN A 34 7.62 7.44 11.89
C GLN A 34 7.51 8.71 12.73
N ALA A 35 8.16 9.80 12.32
CA ALA A 35 8.07 11.08 13.00
C ALA A 35 6.64 11.67 12.92
N GLN A 36 5.99 11.54 11.77
CA GLN A 36 4.58 11.93 11.59
C GLN A 36 3.65 11.07 12.45
N LEU A 37 3.87 9.74 12.48
CA LEU A 37 3.10 8.81 13.30
C LEU A 37 3.16 9.20 14.79
N ASN A 38 4.36 9.49 15.30
CA ASN A 38 4.56 9.89 16.70
C ASN A 38 3.90 11.24 17.05
N ALA A 39 3.68 12.11 16.06
CA ALA A 39 3.06 13.41 16.25
C ALA A 39 1.53 13.38 16.10
N THR A 40 1.00 12.33 15.48
CA THR A 40 -0.43 12.19 15.14
C THR A 40 -1.24 11.74 16.35
N LYS A 41 -2.46 12.28 16.49
CA LYS A 41 -3.42 11.88 17.53
C LYS A 41 -4.74 11.34 16.98
N ASP A 42 -4.97 11.54 15.69
CA ASP A 42 -6.16 11.08 14.99
C ASP A 42 -5.97 9.59 14.67
N GLU A 43 -6.89 8.74 15.11
CA GLU A 43 -6.75 7.28 15.00
C GLU A 43 -6.76 6.80 13.55
N ASP A 44 -7.56 7.45 12.68
CA ASP A 44 -7.65 7.10 11.26
C ASP A 44 -6.36 7.53 10.52
N GLU A 45 -5.83 8.71 10.85
CA GLU A 45 -4.54 9.18 10.35
C GLU A 45 -3.39 8.27 10.81
N GLN A 46 -3.41 7.88 12.09
CA GLN A 46 -2.43 6.98 12.69
C GLN A 46 -2.44 5.63 11.97
N ARG A 47 -3.62 5.04 11.75
CA ARG A 47 -3.76 3.77 11.04
C ARG A 47 -3.25 3.85 9.60
N ALA A 48 -3.52 4.95 8.89
CA ALA A 48 -3.02 5.14 7.53
C ALA A 48 -1.48 5.21 7.48
N LEU A 49 -0.86 5.86 8.46
CA LEU A 49 0.60 5.93 8.61
C LEU A 49 1.22 4.57 8.97
N GLU A 50 0.60 3.82 9.88
CA GLU A 50 1.03 2.46 10.26
C GLU A 50 1.00 1.52 9.05
N GLU A 51 -0.07 1.55 8.26
CA GLU A 51 -0.22 0.73 7.06
C GLU A 51 0.83 1.09 5.98
N ASP A 52 1.15 2.39 5.81
CA ASP A 52 2.20 2.84 4.88
C ASP A 52 3.61 2.41 5.34
N ILE A 53 3.91 2.53 6.63
CA ILE A 53 5.20 2.10 7.21
C ILE A 53 5.34 0.59 7.07
N ALA A 54 4.32 -0.18 7.46
CA ALA A 54 4.32 -1.64 7.35
C ALA A 54 4.46 -2.08 5.89
N GLY A 55 3.73 -1.46 4.96
CA GLY A 55 3.83 -1.71 3.53
C GLY A 55 5.24 -1.48 2.98
N LYS A 56 5.86 -0.34 3.30
CA LYS A 56 7.23 -0.01 2.87
C LYS A 56 8.26 -1.01 3.43
N ILE A 57 8.12 -1.43 4.69
CA ILE A 57 9.01 -2.43 5.32
C ILE A 57 8.86 -3.79 4.63
N LEU A 58 7.63 -4.26 4.43
CA LEU A 58 7.34 -5.53 3.75
C LEU A 58 7.89 -5.52 2.33
N TRP A 59 7.66 -4.44 1.58
CA TRP A 59 8.16 -4.30 0.22
C TRP A 59 9.70 -4.32 0.17
N PHE A 60 10.37 -3.66 1.12
CA PHE A 60 11.83 -3.68 1.21
C PHE A 60 12.38 -5.10 1.42
N PHE A 61 11.82 -5.86 2.37
CA PHE A 61 12.21 -7.25 2.60
C PHE A 61 11.93 -8.13 1.40
N TRP A 62 10.75 -7.98 0.78
CA TRP A 62 10.39 -8.73 -0.43
C TRP A 62 11.43 -8.54 -1.53
N CYS A 63 11.80 -7.30 -1.82
CA CYS A 63 12.79 -7.02 -2.85
C CYS A 63 14.19 -7.53 -2.48
N GLY A 64 14.58 -7.45 -1.20
CA GLY A 64 15.84 -8.02 -0.71
C GLY A 64 15.93 -9.53 -0.92
N ILE A 65 14.87 -10.25 -0.55
CA ILE A 65 14.76 -11.70 -0.78
C ILE A 65 14.78 -12.02 -2.27
N CYS A 66 14.06 -11.24 -3.09
CA CYS A 66 14.05 -11.46 -4.54
C CYS A 66 15.42 -11.24 -5.17
N ALA A 67 16.13 -10.17 -4.76
CA ALA A 67 17.47 -9.88 -5.26
C ALA A 67 18.49 -10.97 -4.87
N GLU A 68 18.42 -11.48 -3.65
CA GLU A 68 19.25 -12.60 -3.19
C GLU A 68 18.90 -13.89 -3.94
N ALA A 69 17.62 -14.19 -4.12
CA ALA A 69 17.17 -15.33 -4.92
C ALA A 69 17.70 -15.24 -6.35
N ASP A 70 17.61 -14.08 -7.01
CA ASP A 70 18.13 -13.84 -8.36
C ASP A 70 19.65 -13.97 -8.46
N GLU A 71 20.39 -13.75 -7.37
CA GLU A 71 21.84 -13.95 -7.33
C GLU A 71 22.23 -15.42 -7.07
N LEU A 72 21.51 -16.09 -6.17
CA LEU A 72 21.81 -17.47 -5.78
C LEU A 72 21.30 -18.49 -6.80
N LEU A 73 20.18 -18.22 -7.46
CA LEU A 73 19.57 -19.12 -8.44
C LEU A 73 20.55 -19.54 -9.56
N PRO A 74 21.23 -18.61 -10.26
CA PRO A 74 22.23 -18.98 -11.26
C PRO A 74 23.40 -19.77 -10.67
N LYS A 75 23.88 -19.41 -9.47
CA LYS A 75 25.00 -20.12 -8.82
C LYS A 75 24.64 -21.57 -8.49
N VAL A 76 23.43 -21.81 -7.99
CA VAL A 76 22.91 -23.16 -7.71
C VAL A 76 22.77 -23.95 -9.01
N VAL A 77 22.24 -23.33 -10.07
CA VAL A 77 22.13 -23.95 -11.39
C VAL A 77 23.50 -24.33 -11.95
N ASP A 78 24.47 -23.42 -11.91
CA ASP A 78 25.83 -23.64 -12.39
C ASP A 78 26.54 -24.74 -11.59
N HIS A 79 26.31 -24.78 -10.28
CA HIS A 79 26.87 -25.80 -9.39
C HIS A 79 26.31 -27.19 -9.73
N ILE A 80 24.99 -27.32 -9.86
CA ILE A 80 24.33 -28.57 -10.25
C ILE A 80 24.79 -29.02 -11.65
N GLN A 81 24.93 -28.10 -12.60
CA GLN A 81 25.40 -28.42 -13.95
C GLN A 81 26.85 -28.92 -13.94
N ARG A 82 27.72 -28.33 -13.12
CA ARG A 82 29.12 -28.73 -12.99
C ARG A 82 29.26 -30.09 -12.30
N GLU A 83 28.52 -30.33 -11.23
CA GLU A 83 28.54 -31.62 -10.53
C GLU A 83 27.86 -32.74 -11.33
N GLY A 84 26.75 -32.44 -12.00
CA GLY A 84 26.01 -33.38 -12.86
C GLY A 84 26.77 -33.84 -14.10
N SER A 85 27.80 -33.10 -14.52
CA SER A 85 28.68 -33.48 -15.63
C SER A 85 29.64 -34.63 -15.29
N THR A 86 29.74 -35.03 -14.02
CA THR A 86 30.75 -35.99 -13.55
C THR A 86 30.22 -37.40 -13.30
N GLU A 87 28.90 -37.65 -13.33
CA GLU A 87 28.22 -38.98 -13.40
C GLU A 87 26.74 -38.95 -12.95
N VAL A 88 26.15 -37.77 -12.66
CA VAL A 88 24.78 -37.70 -12.16
C VAL A 88 23.79 -37.40 -13.29
N SER A 89 23.26 -38.49 -13.82
CA SER A 89 22.08 -38.68 -14.69
C SER A 89 21.09 -37.50 -14.80
N GLY A 90 20.63 -37.24 -16.02
CA GLY A 90 19.59 -36.24 -16.35
C GLY A 90 18.27 -36.36 -15.56
N ILE A 91 18.08 -37.44 -14.79
CA ILE A 91 17.00 -37.60 -13.80
C ILE A 91 17.11 -36.55 -12.66
N THR A 92 18.32 -36.22 -12.19
CA THR A 92 18.52 -35.24 -11.12
C THR A 92 18.19 -33.82 -11.57
N TRP A 93 18.52 -33.48 -12.82
CA TRP A 93 18.14 -32.21 -13.44
C TRP A 93 16.63 -32.10 -13.69
N LEU A 94 15.98 -33.19 -14.11
CA LEU A 94 14.53 -33.23 -14.27
C LEU A 94 13.83 -33.03 -12.91
N ASN A 95 14.29 -33.73 -11.88
CA ASN A 95 13.75 -33.62 -10.51
C ASN A 95 13.97 -32.23 -9.92
N PHE A 96 15.14 -31.62 -10.16
CA PHE A 96 15.41 -30.24 -9.75
C PHE A 96 14.49 -29.26 -10.47
N LYS A 97 14.37 -29.34 -11.81
CA LYS A 97 13.41 -28.51 -12.57
C LYS A 97 11.97 -28.70 -12.09
N GLN A 98 11.56 -29.93 -11.77
CA GLN A 98 10.21 -30.23 -11.30
C GLN A 98 9.97 -29.76 -9.87
N GLY A 99 10.97 -29.88 -8.99
CA GLY A 99 10.95 -29.37 -7.62
C GLY A 99 10.93 -27.85 -7.57
N PHE A 100 11.79 -27.19 -8.35
CA PHE A 100 11.79 -25.74 -8.49
C PHE A 100 10.51 -25.21 -9.13
N GLY A 101 10.01 -25.91 -10.15
CA GLY A 101 8.71 -25.61 -10.76
C GLY A 101 7.58 -25.68 -9.74
N LYS A 102 7.60 -26.65 -8.81
CA LYS A 102 6.63 -26.75 -7.71
C LYS A 102 6.80 -25.68 -6.63
N ILE A 103 8.02 -25.21 -6.37
CA ILE A 103 8.28 -24.13 -5.40
C ILE A 103 7.83 -22.78 -5.97
N CYS A 104 8.08 -22.51 -7.25
CA CYS A 104 7.59 -21.31 -7.94
C CYS A 104 6.08 -21.36 -8.24
N LEU A 105 5.50 -22.56 -8.42
CA LEU A 105 4.05 -22.81 -8.50
C LEU A 105 3.49 -23.37 -7.19
N VAL A 106 4.01 -22.97 -6.02
CA VAL A 106 3.16 -23.05 -4.83
C VAL A 106 2.08 -22.01 -5.06
N GLU A 107 1.03 -22.40 -5.80
CA GLU A 107 -0.27 -21.81 -5.63
C GLU A 107 -0.52 -21.87 -4.13
N PRO A 108 -0.77 -20.73 -3.46
CA PRO A 108 -1.11 -20.76 -2.05
C PRO A 108 -2.38 -21.61 -1.95
N SER A 109 -2.22 -22.89 -1.60
CA SER A 109 -3.33 -23.87 -1.60
C SER A 109 -4.22 -23.70 -0.37
N VAL A 110 -4.02 -22.62 0.36
CA VAL A 110 -4.77 -22.16 1.51
C VAL A 110 -5.27 -20.79 1.10
N ASP A 111 -6.59 -20.62 1.12
CA ASP A 111 -7.20 -19.31 0.99
C ASP A 111 -6.52 -18.39 2.02
N PRO A 112 -5.77 -17.37 1.59
CA PRO A 112 -5.00 -16.54 2.51
C PRO A 112 -5.96 -15.95 3.53
N SER A 113 -5.60 -15.98 4.82
CA SER A 113 -6.41 -15.33 5.85
C SER A 113 -6.59 -13.84 5.51
N ASP A 114 -7.64 -13.21 6.04
CA ASP A 114 -7.90 -11.79 5.84
C ASP A 114 -6.66 -10.93 6.18
N ASP A 115 -5.94 -11.30 7.24
CA ASP A 115 -4.68 -10.64 7.63
C ASP A 115 -3.59 -10.79 6.56
N GLN A 116 -3.45 -11.98 5.97
CA GLN A 116 -2.47 -12.22 4.92
C GLN A 116 -2.82 -11.45 3.65
N VAL A 117 -4.10 -11.39 3.28
CA VAL A 117 -4.59 -10.56 2.16
C VAL A 117 -4.32 -9.09 2.43
N HIS A 118 -4.55 -8.62 3.65
CA HIS A 118 -4.28 -7.24 4.04
C HIS A 118 -2.79 -6.89 3.95
N LEU A 119 -1.91 -7.73 4.49
CA LEU A 119 -0.45 -7.55 4.43
C LEU A 119 0.07 -7.55 2.98
N GLN A 120 -0.42 -8.47 2.14
CA GLN A 120 -0.09 -8.48 0.71
C GLN A 120 -0.53 -7.18 0.04
N ARG A 121 -1.74 -6.71 0.33
CA ARG A 121 -2.26 -5.47 -0.25
C ARG A 121 -1.39 -4.27 0.11
N ILE A 122 -1.08 -4.04 1.39
CA ILE A 122 -0.26 -2.88 1.78
C ILE A 122 1.18 -2.97 1.23
N MET A 123 1.71 -4.19 1.08
CA MET A 123 3.00 -4.42 0.43
C MET A 123 2.95 -4.03 -1.06
N TYR A 124 1.90 -4.43 -1.79
CA TYR A 124 1.74 -4.08 -3.20
C TYR A 124 1.46 -2.59 -3.41
N ASP A 125 0.64 -1.98 -2.56
CA ASP A 125 0.39 -0.53 -2.58
C ASP A 125 1.73 0.22 -2.42
N ALA A 126 2.59 -0.20 -1.48
CA ALA A 126 3.92 0.38 -1.32
C ALA A 126 4.82 0.18 -2.55
N GLY A 127 4.80 -1.00 -3.16
CA GLY A 127 5.53 -1.27 -4.41
C GLY A 127 5.04 -0.44 -5.59
N ALA A 128 3.75 -0.09 -5.61
CA ALA A 128 3.15 0.84 -6.56
C ALA A 128 3.31 2.32 -6.18
N ASN A 129 4.05 2.60 -5.09
CA ASN A 129 4.21 3.93 -4.50
C ASN A 129 2.87 4.63 -4.18
N THR A 130 1.88 3.84 -3.78
CA THR A 130 0.57 4.29 -3.32
C THR A 130 0.59 4.41 -1.80
N SER A 131 0.37 5.64 -1.29
CA SER A 131 0.35 5.94 0.15
C SER A 131 -1.09 6.15 0.61
N LYS A 132 -1.53 5.35 1.59
CA LYS A 132 -2.82 5.54 2.25
C LYS A 132 -2.87 6.84 3.03
N TYR A 133 -1.76 7.23 3.66
CA TYR A 133 -1.68 8.52 4.35
C TYR A 133 -1.94 9.69 3.39
N GLN A 134 -1.30 9.70 2.22
CA GLN A 134 -1.52 10.73 1.21
C GLN A 134 -2.97 10.73 0.70
N LEU A 135 -3.55 9.54 0.43
CA LEU A 135 -4.95 9.42 0.01
C LEU A 135 -5.93 9.95 1.08
N TRP A 136 -5.62 9.73 2.36
CA TRP A 136 -6.39 10.25 3.48
C TRP A 136 -6.30 11.78 3.55
N LEU A 137 -5.11 12.37 3.42
CA LEU A 137 -4.92 13.82 3.37
C LEU A 137 -5.72 14.45 2.22
N ASP A 138 -5.65 13.85 1.03
CA ASP A 138 -6.35 14.33 -0.16
C ASP A 138 -7.88 14.21 -0.01
N ALA A 139 -8.37 13.15 0.64
CA ALA A 139 -9.79 13.02 0.96
C ALA A 139 -10.25 14.10 1.94
N ARG A 140 -9.49 14.31 3.03
CA ARG A 140 -9.79 15.33 4.05
C ARG A 140 -9.80 16.74 3.46
N ALA A 141 -8.84 17.07 2.61
CA ALA A 141 -8.79 18.35 1.91
C ALA A 141 -10.01 18.55 1.00
N ARG A 142 -10.42 17.51 0.26
CA ARG A 142 -11.63 17.56 -0.59
C ARG A 142 -12.90 17.75 0.23
N GLU A 143 -13.01 17.15 1.40
CA GLU A 143 -14.16 17.36 2.28
C GLU A 143 -14.21 18.78 2.83
N GLN A 144 -13.10 19.31 3.34
CA GLN A 144 -13.05 20.70 3.82
C GLN A 144 -13.39 21.71 2.72
N ALA A 145 -12.96 21.46 1.48
CA ALA A 145 -13.32 22.29 0.32
C ALA A 145 -14.83 22.31 0.03
N LYS A 146 -15.54 21.19 0.23
CA LYS A 146 -16.99 21.11 0.03
C LYS A 146 -17.76 22.02 0.99
N TRP A 147 -17.36 22.04 2.26
CA TRP A 147 -18.08 22.80 3.29
C TRP A 147 -17.67 24.28 3.37
N SER A 148 -16.43 24.61 2.98
CA SER A 148 -15.95 26.01 2.92
C SER A 148 -16.60 26.83 1.80
N GLY A 149 -17.11 26.20 0.74
CA GLY A 149 -17.85 26.87 -0.33
C GLY A 149 -19.29 27.25 0.02
N ALA A 150 -19.93 26.57 0.98
CA ALA A 150 -21.35 26.75 1.29
C ALA A 150 -21.65 27.95 2.22
N ASN A 151 -20.63 28.51 2.89
CA ASN A 151 -20.83 29.53 3.92
C ASN A 151 -20.71 30.99 3.44
N ARG A 152 -20.62 31.22 2.11
CA ARG A 152 -20.52 32.57 1.50
C ARG A 152 -21.87 33.07 0.97
N GLY A 153 -22.93 32.88 1.76
CA GLY A 153 -24.28 33.25 1.41
C GLY A 153 -25.10 33.68 2.62
N ILE A 154 -24.56 34.58 3.44
CA ILE A 154 -25.43 35.45 4.24
C ILE A 154 -25.80 36.61 3.31
N PRO A 155 -27.07 36.72 2.85
CA PRO A 155 -27.53 37.99 2.31
C PRO A 155 -27.64 38.92 3.50
N THR A 156 -26.68 39.83 3.64
CA THR A 156 -26.84 41.05 4.42
C THR A 156 -28.05 41.76 3.86
N MET A 157 -29.22 41.57 4.47
CA MET A 157 -30.33 42.50 4.29
C MET A 157 -29.99 43.74 5.10
N ASP A 158 -29.44 44.72 4.40
CA ASP A 158 -29.53 46.10 4.81
C ASP A 158 -31.01 46.48 4.83
N ASP A 159 -31.56 46.75 6.00
CA ASP A 159 -32.75 47.58 6.12
C ASP A 159 -32.44 48.77 7.03
N GLN A 160 -32.14 49.89 6.37
CA GLN A 160 -32.05 51.21 6.96
C GLN A 160 -33.48 51.72 7.22
N GLY A 161 -33.84 51.86 8.49
CA GLY A 161 -35.05 52.55 8.92
C GLY A 161 -34.80 53.42 10.15
N THR A 162 -34.20 54.59 9.94
CA THR A 162 -34.07 55.64 10.98
C THR A 162 -35.43 56.30 11.23
N THR A 163 -35.87 56.42 12.49
CA THR A 163 -36.21 57.72 13.16
C THR A 163 -36.70 57.56 14.62
N PRO A 164 -36.64 58.62 15.45
CA PRO A 164 -36.51 58.55 16.91
C PRO A 164 -37.71 59.13 17.71
N SER A 165 -37.86 58.72 18.97
CA SER A 165 -38.54 59.43 20.11
C SER A 165 -38.98 58.42 21.16
N THR A 166 -39.15 58.69 22.45
CA THR A 166 -38.84 59.78 23.39
C THR A 166 -39.09 59.17 24.78
N SER A 167 -38.26 59.57 25.75
CA SER A 167 -38.41 59.43 27.22
C SER A 167 -39.83 59.19 27.76
N ARG A 168 -39.98 58.26 28.74
CA ARG A 168 -40.70 58.50 30.01
C ARG A 168 -40.45 57.42 31.07
N GLN A 169 -40.65 57.85 32.30
CA GLN A 169 -40.16 57.35 33.60
C GLN A 169 -40.88 56.10 34.16
N THR A 170 -40.19 55.51 35.15
CA THR A 170 -40.59 54.60 36.25
C THR A 170 -41.96 54.94 36.91
N PRO A 171 -42.63 54.00 37.64
CA PRO A 171 -42.11 53.47 38.91
C PRO A 171 -42.40 51.99 39.25
N VAL A 172 -41.70 51.63 40.32
CA VAL A 172 -41.63 50.40 41.12
C VAL A 172 -42.90 50.19 41.93
N PHE A 173 -43.27 48.92 42.14
CA PHE A 173 -43.88 48.42 43.37
C PHE A 173 -43.10 47.22 43.88
#